data_AF-A0A256ZN10-F1
#
_entry.id   AF-A0A256ZN10-F1
#
_cell.length_a   1.000
_cell.length_b   1.000
_cell.length_c   1.000
_cell.angle_alpha   90.00
_cell.angle_beta   90.00
_cell.angle_gamma   90.00
#
_symmetry.space_group_name_H-M   'P 1'
#
loop_
_entity.id
_entity.type
_entity.pdbx_description
1 polymer ?
#
loop_
_entity_poly.entity_id
_entity_poly.type
_entity_poly.pdbx_seq_one_letter_code
_entity_poly.pdbx_strand_id
1 'polypeptide(L)'
;MSTWEEEAVSFTANIRRSGSSYVITIPSELFHRFLLKEGQTVRVYGMTRKTPELQGMVGVFLGTFQVVEKYYGIRIVARNVEIGKGIKSPEEEPTKGILQKVEEIAEKYSATGMFVDVEDEKVEIRILFGFITQNSILKPKAKNDVKKIMDEITAEIKSGGGIISEAKIFEEKTEWHVVDPSLIAKSPYKDTEFLEWKWKI
;
A
#
# COMPACT_ATOMS: atom_id res chain seq x y z
N MET A 1 19.36 15.62 11.79
CA MET A 1 19.04 16.96 11.27
C MET A 1 18.33 16.76 9.96
N SER A 2 17.05 17.14 9.85
CA SER A 2 16.29 17.04 8.60
C SER A 2 16.76 18.14 7.65
N THR A 3 17.64 17.78 6.72
CA THR A 3 18.05 18.63 5.60
C THR A 3 16.95 18.63 4.55
N TRP A 4 16.66 19.79 3.97
CA TRP A 4 15.83 19.87 2.77
C TRP A 4 16.59 19.19 1.64
N GLU A 5 15.99 18.17 1.03
CA GLU A 5 16.51 17.55 -0.18
C GLU A 5 15.85 18.25 -1.38
N GLU A 6 16.66 18.73 -2.31
CA GLU A 6 16.13 19.28 -3.56
C GLU A 6 15.49 18.15 -4.37
N GLU A 7 14.28 18.41 -4.86
CA GLU A 7 13.63 17.52 -5.82
C GLU A 7 14.46 17.43 -7.10
N ALA A 8 14.41 16.28 -7.77
CA ALA A 8 15.17 16.05 -9.00
C ALA A 8 14.77 16.99 -10.16
N VAL A 9 13.65 17.72 -10.03
CA VAL A 9 13.12 18.64 -11.04
C VAL A 9 13.16 20.07 -10.48
N SER A 10 14.00 20.92 -11.07
CA SER A 10 14.07 22.36 -10.83
C SER A 10 13.65 23.14 -12.09
N PHE A 11 13.02 24.30 -11.91
CA PHE A 11 12.57 25.15 -13.00
C PHE A 11 12.63 26.62 -12.58
N THR A 12 12.77 27.50 -13.58
CA THR A 12 12.65 28.94 -13.38
C THR A 12 11.23 29.37 -13.73
N ALA A 13 10.58 30.11 -12.84
CA ALA A 13 9.25 30.68 -13.07
C ALA A 13 9.25 32.18 -12.80
N ASN A 14 8.37 32.90 -13.51
CA ASN A 14 8.17 34.34 -13.33
C ASN A 14 6.95 34.61 -12.45
N ILE A 15 7.06 35.63 -11.60
CA ILE A 15 5.93 36.14 -10.82
C ILE A 15 5.06 37.01 -11.73
N ARG A 16 3.76 36.74 -11.77
CA ARG A 16 2.77 37.57 -12.48
C ARG A 16 1.74 38.15 -11.53
N ARG A 17 1.21 39.33 -11.87
CA ARG A 17 0.13 39.97 -11.11
C ARG A 17 -1.21 39.32 -11.46
N SER A 18 -2.03 39.05 -10.44
CA SER A 18 -3.40 38.58 -10.55
C SER A 18 -4.28 39.38 -9.59
N GLY A 19 -5.00 40.37 -10.11
CA GLY A 19 -5.77 41.33 -9.30
C GLY A 19 -4.88 42.10 -8.30
N SER A 20 -5.21 41.99 -7.01
CA SER A 20 -4.45 42.57 -5.89
C SER A 20 -3.31 41.66 -5.38
N SER A 21 -3.12 40.49 -5.98
CA SER A 21 -2.14 39.49 -5.55
C SER A 21 -1.13 39.16 -6.64
N TYR A 22 -0.13 38.35 -6.28
CA TYR A 22 0.87 37.81 -7.20
C TYR A 22 0.78 36.29 -7.22
N VAL A 23 1.08 35.68 -8.37
CA VAL A 23 1.06 34.24 -8.53
C VAL A 23 2.34 33.76 -9.22
N ILE A 24 2.79 32.57 -8.82
CA ILE A 24 3.85 31.81 -9.46
C ILE A 24 3.20 30.60 -10.13
N THR A 25 3.59 30.31 -11.35
CA THR A 25 3.07 29.13 -12.07
C THR A 25 3.75 27.87 -11.52
N ILE A 26 2.94 26.88 -11.15
CA ILE A 26 3.41 25.52 -10.85
C ILE A 26 3.46 24.74 -12.17
N PRO A 27 4.61 24.19 -12.58
CA PRO A 27 4.69 23.36 -13.78
C PRO A 27 3.83 22.11 -13.65
N SER A 28 3.35 21.60 -14.79
CA SER A 28 2.50 20.41 -14.83
C SER A 28 3.20 19.18 -14.22
N GLU A 29 4.51 19.07 -14.35
CA GLU A 29 5.31 17.98 -13.79
C GLU A 29 5.18 17.93 -12.27
N LEU A 30 5.33 19.07 -11.58
CA LEU A 30 5.15 19.12 -10.13
C LEU A 30 3.69 18.93 -9.73
N PHE A 31 2.77 19.54 -10.48
CA PHE A 31 1.33 19.41 -10.23
C PHE A 31 0.90 17.94 -10.25
N HIS A 32 1.32 17.18 -11.26
CA HIS A 32 1.03 15.75 -11.38
C HIS A 32 1.80 14.91 -10.38
N ARG A 33 3.11 15.17 -10.20
CA ARG A 33 3.96 14.42 -9.26
C ARG A 33 3.42 14.45 -7.83
N PHE A 34 3.06 15.63 -7.35
CA PHE A 34 2.54 15.83 -6.00
C PHE A 34 1.02 15.65 -5.91
N LEU A 35 0.35 15.24 -6.98
CA LEU A 35 -1.11 15.03 -6.99
C LEU A 35 -1.88 16.25 -6.49
N LEU A 36 -1.49 17.45 -6.92
CA LEU A 36 -2.16 18.68 -6.52
C LEU A 36 -3.56 18.75 -7.15
N LYS A 37 -4.48 19.45 -6.48
CA LYS A 37 -5.83 19.73 -6.98
C LYS A 37 -6.08 21.23 -6.99
N GLU A 38 -6.89 21.68 -7.95
CA GLU A 38 -7.41 23.04 -7.91
C GLU A 38 -8.25 23.27 -6.64
N GLY A 39 -8.14 24.46 -6.05
CA GLY A 39 -8.82 24.79 -4.80
C GLY A 39 -8.22 24.13 -3.54
N GLN A 40 -7.15 23.33 -3.67
CA GLN A 40 -6.46 22.78 -2.51
C GLN A 40 -5.88 23.90 -1.64
N THR A 41 -6.16 23.85 -0.33
CA THR A 41 -5.54 24.75 0.64
C THR A 41 -4.06 24.38 0.80
N VAL A 42 -3.19 25.38 0.84
CA VAL A 42 -1.74 25.25 1.09
C VAL A 42 -1.29 26.33 2.06
N ARG A 43 -0.20 26.10 2.79
CA ARG A 43 0.45 27.16 3.57
C ARG A 43 1.65 27.71 2.81
N VAL A 44 1.76 29.02 2.71
CA VAL A 44 2.88 29.70 2.07
C VAL A 44 3.75 30.32 3.15
N TYR A 45 5.05 30.01 3.16
CA TYR A 45 6.00 30.51 4.14
C TYR A 45 7.13 31.28 3.47
N GLY A 46 7.42 32.47 3.98
CA GLY A 46 8.67 33.17 3.68
C GLY A 46 9.77 32.66 4.60
N MET A 47 10.91 32.30 4.03
CA MET A 47 12.08 31.78 4.74
C MET A 47 13.30 32.58 4.31
N THR A 48 14.20 32.85 5.26
CA THR A 48 15.47 33.53 4.98
C THR A 48 16.61 32.81 5.66
N ARG A 49 17.78 32.81 5.00
CA ARG A 49 19.03 32.28 5.54
C ARG A 49 20.15 33.27 5.26
N LYS A 50 21.11 33.38 6.18
CA LYS A 50 22.27 34.28 6.06
C LYS A 50 23.57 33.48 6.16
N THR A 51 24.17 33.09 5.03
CA THR A 51 25.51 32.45 4.99
C THR A 51 26.06 32.32 3.56
N PRO A 52 27.10 33.05 3.13
CA PRO A 52 27.54 34.39 3.54
C PRO A 52 26.63 35.52 2.99
N GLU A 53 25.74 35.21 2.06
CA GLU A 53 24.76 36.14 1.48
C GLU A 53 23.38 35.96 2.12
N LEU A 54 22.51 36.97 1.98
CA LEU A 54 21.09 36.83 2.31
C LEU A 54 20.38 36.05 1.21
N GLN A 55 19.90 34.86 1.55
CA GLN A 55 19.08 34.03 0.68
C GLN A 55 17.63 34.07 1.16
N GLY A 56 16.69 34.19 0.23
CA GLY A 56 15.25 34.16 0.50
C GLY A 56 14.59 33.01 -0.25
N MET A 57 13.60 32.38 0.37
CA MET A 57 12.78 31.32 -0.22
C MET A 57 11.32 31.55 0.14
N VAL A 58 10.43 31.35 -0.84
CA VAL A 58 8.99 31.21 -0.59
C VAL A 58 8.65 29.74 -0.78
N GLY A 59 8.35 29.04 0.32
CA GLY A 59 7.98 27.63 0.29
C GLY A 59 6.47 27.45 0.36
N VAL A 60 5.97 26.48 -0.40
CA VAL A 60 4.58 26.02 -0.31
C VAL A 60 4.57 24.70 0.47
N PHE A 61 3.98 24.71 1.65
CA PHE A 61 3.77 23.51 2.46
C PHE A 61 2.41 22.92 2.14
N LEU A 62 2.44 21.69 1.61
CA LEU A 62 1.24 20.96 1.21
C LEU A 62 0.54 20.29 2.39
N GLY A 63 1.27 19.94 3.46
CA GLY A 63 0.77 19.15 4.58
C GLY A 63 1.41 17.76 4.64
N THR A 64 0.83 16.86 5.42
CA THR A 64 1.17 15.42 5.41
C THR A 64 0.36 14.73 4.33
N PHE A 65 1.03 13.94 3.47
CA PHE A 65 0.34 13.12 2.49
C PHE A 65 -0.24 11.89 3.17
N GLN A 66 -1.56 11.74 3.08
CA GLN A 66 -2.29 10.60 3.63
C GLN A 66 -2.88 9.80 2.48
N VAL A 67 -2.65 8.49 2.50
CA VAL A 67 -3.28 7.55 1.57
C VAL A 67 -4.09 6.55 2.37
N VAL A 68 -5.34 6.33 1.99
CA VAL A 68 -6.20 5.31 2.56
C VAL A 68 -6.40 4.24 1.50
N GLU A 69 -6.02 3.03 1.86
CA GLU A 69 -6.15 1.85 1.04
C GLU A 69 -7.29 0.99 1.58
N LYS A 70 -8.25 0.65 0.72
CA LYS A 70 -9.30 -0.32 1.01
C LYS A 70 -8.99 -1.62 0.27
N TYR A 71 -9.03 -2.74 0.98
CA TYR A 71 -8.72 -4.05 0.39
C TYR A 71 -9.59 -5.16 0.99
N TYR A 72 -9.58 -6.31 0.32
CA TYR A 72 -10.21 -7.52 0.81
C TYR A 72 -9.16 -8.51 1.31
N GLY A 73 -9.55 -9.32 2.28
CA GLY A 73 -8.73 -10.42 2.78
C GLY A 73 -9.57 -11.67 3.02
N ILE A 74 -8.87 -12.77 3.27
CA ILE A 74 -9.47 -14.08 3.58
C ILE A 74 -9.11 -14.42 5.03
N ARG A 75 -10.08 -14.89 5.79
CA ARG A 75 -9.88 -15.51 7.10
C ARG A 75 -10.46 -16.91 7.08
N ILE A 76 -9.62 -17.90 7.34
CA ILE A 76 -9.99 -19.32 7.42
C ILE A 76 -9.59 -19.86 8.77
N VAL A 77 -10.50 -20.58 9.44
CA VAL A 77 -10.22 -21.32 10.66
C VAL A 77 -10.37 -22.80 10.37
N ALA A 78 -9.27 -23.54 10.44
CA ALA A 78 -9.22 -24.96 10.14
C ALA A 78 -8.61 -25.77 11.29
N ARG A 79 -8.87 -27.07 11.30
CA ARG A 79 -8.23 -28.06 12.17
C ARG A 79 -7.50 -29.10 11.32
N ASN A 80 -6.64 -29.88 11.96
CA ASN A 80 -5.89 -30.95 11.30
C ASN A 80 -5.08 -30.45 10.09
N VAL A 81 -4.49 -29.26 10.23
CA VAL A 81 -3.62 -28.66 9.23
C VAL A 81 -2.18 -28.98 9.61
N GLU A 82 -1.49 -29.80 8.82
CA GLU A 82 -0.09 -30.12 9.06
C GLU A 82 0.77 -28.87 8.88
N ILE A 83 1.31 -28.38 10.00
CA ILE A 83 2.32 -27.34 10.05
C ILE A 83 3.66 -28.07 9.92
N GLY A 84 4.24 -28.08 8.72
CA GLY A 84 5.52 -28.74 8.47
C GLY A 84 6.55 -28.28 9.51
N LYS A 85 6.93 -29.16 10.44
CA LYS A 85 8.07 -28.91 11.33
C LYS A 85 9.32 -29.00 10.48
N GLY A 86 10.09 -27.91 10.43
CA GLY A 86 11.39 -27.90 9.80
C GLY A 86 12.29 -29.04 10.32
N ILE A 87 12.77 -29.84 9.36
CA ILE A 87 13.94 -30.73 9.38
C ILE A 87 13.82 -32.02 10.23
N LYS A 88 13.82 -33.18 9.56
CA LYS A 88 14.84 -34.26 9.68
C LYS A 88 14.47 -35.50 8.84
N SER A 89 15.13 -35.66 7.68
CA SER A 89 15.82 -36.87 7.19
C SER A 89 16.25 -36.65 5.71
N PRO A 90 17.46 -37.02 5.27
CA PRO A 90 17.94 -36.78 3.90
C PRO A 90 17.26 -37.65 2.82
N GLU A 91 16.33 -38.53 3.19
CA GLU A 91 15.81 -39.60 2.33
C GLU A 91 14.29 -39.53 2.10
N GLU A 92 13.61 -38.51 2.64
CA GLU A 92 12.19 -38.27 2.37
C GLU A 92 12.05 -36.98 1.54
N GLU A 93 11.47 -37.08 0.35
CA GLU A 93 11.01 -35.88 -0.38
C GLU A 93 10.14 -35.06 0.59
N PRO A 94 10.39 -33.75 0.75
CA PRO A 94 9.64 -32.95 1.71
C PRO A 94 8.17 -32.99 1.30
N THR A 95 7.35 -33.71 2.07
CA THR A 95 5.90 -33.67 1.95
C THR A 95 5.50 -32.23 2.24
N LYS A 96 5.20 -31.47 1.18
CA LYS A 96 4.79 -30.07 1.30
C LYS A 96 3.56 -30.01 2.20
N GLY A 97 3.71 -29.47 3.41
CA GLY A 97 2.61 -29.32 4.35
C GLY A 97 1.51 -28.44 3.75
N ILE A 98 0.26 -28.63 4.21
CA ILE A 98 -0.92 -27.89 3.71
C ILE A 98 -0.67 -26.38 3.72
N LEU A 99 -0.02 -25.86 4.78
CA LEU A 99 0.31 -24.43 4.88
C LEU A 99 1.24 -23.94 3.77
N GLN A 100 2.22 -24.75 3.36
CA GLN A 100 3.14 -24.38 2.30
C GLN A 100 2.39 -24.22 0.97
N LYS A 101 1.41 -25.09 0.69
CA LYS A 101 0.58 -24.95 -0.51
C LYS A 101 -0.34 -23.74 -0.44
N VAL A 102 -0.88 -23.43 0.74
CA VAL A 102 -1.67 -22.21 0.93
C VAL A 102 -0.81 -20.97 0.70
N GLU A 103 0.44 -20.97 1.17
CA GLU A 103 1.42 -19.92 0.92
C GLU A 103 1.74 -19.80 -0.59
N GLU A 104 1.99 -20.91 -1.28
CA GLU A 104 2.19 -20.93 -2.74
C GLU A 104 0.98 -20.33 -3.50
N ILE A 105 -0.25 -20.64 -3.08
CA ILE A 105 -1.46 -20.04 -3.67
C ILE A 105 -1.52 -18.54 -3.33
N ALA A 106 -1.23 -18.14 -2.09
CA ALA A 106 -1.23 -16.74 -1.68
C ALA A 106 -0.22 -15.92 -2.51
N GLU A 107 0.99 -16.43 -2.70
CA GLU A 107 2.05 -15.83 -3.51
C GLU A 107 1.67 -15.77 -5.00
N LYS A 108 1.13 -16.87 -5.55
CA LYS A 108 0.61 -16.93 -6.94
C LYS A 108 -0.39 -15.80 -7.22
N TYR A 109 -1.17 -15.42 -6.21
CA TYR A 109 -2.13 -14.32 -6.30
C TYR A 109 -1.62 -12.99 -5.76
N SER A 110 -0.33 -12.85 -5.47
CA SER A 110 0.29 -11.61 -4.98
C SER A 110 -0.36 -11.10 -3.69
N ALA A 111 -0.58 -11.98 -2.72
CA ALA A 111 -0.94 -11.59 -1.37
C ALA A 111 0.11 -10.62 -0.80
N THR A 112 -0.34 -9.57 -0.13
CA THR A 112 0.55 -8.57 0.50
C THR A 112 0.93 -8.95 1.92
N GLY A 113 0.26 -9.96 2.49
CA GLY A 113 0.59 -10.52 3.79
C GLY A 113 -0.19 -11.80 4.04
N MET A 114 0.43 -12.72 4.77
CA MET A 114 -0.19 -13.92 5.27
C MET A 114 0.23 -14.09 6.73
N PHE A 115 -0.75 -14.33 7.59
CA PHE A 115 -0.57 -14.54 9.02
C PHE A 115 -1.21 -15.87 9.39
N VAL A 116 -0.49 -16.66 10.17
CA VAL A 116 -0.95 -17.94 10.67
C VAL A 116 -0.87 -17.88 12.19
N ASP A 117 -2.02 -18.09 12.83
CA ASP A 117 -2.11 -18.20 14.29
C ASP A 117 -2.56 -19.62 14.65
N VAL A 118 -1.97 -20.17 15.71
CA VAL A 118 -2.17 -21.55 16.13
C VAL A 118 -2.58 -21.57 17.59
N GLU A 119 -3.85 -21.86 17.83
CA GLU A 119 -4.42 -21.98 19.17
C GLU A 119 -5.02 -23.38 19.34
N ASP A 120 -4.49 -24.15 20.29
CA ASP A 120 -4.84 -25.54 20.56
C ASP A 120 -4.74 -26.42 19.29
N GLU A 121 -5.87 -26.90 18.77
CA GLU A 121 -6.00 -27.71 17.55
C GLU A 121 -6.52 -26.91 16.34
N LYS A 122 -6.66 -25.59 16.49
CA LYS A 122 -7.15 -24.69 15.44
C LYS A 122 -6.01 -23.87 14.86
N VAL A 123 -6.00 -23.78 13.55
CA VAL A 123 -5.13 -22.92 12.77
C VAL A 123 -6.00 -21.84 12.13
N GLU A 124 -5.76 -20.60 12.49
CA GLU A 124 -6.32 -19.43 11.82
C GLU A 124 -5.35 -18.92 10.77
N ILE A 125 -5.80 -18.86 9.52
CA ILE A 125 -5.05 -18.35 8.38
C ILE A 125 -5.72 -17.05 7.93
N ARG A 126 -4.97 -15.95 7.98
CA ARG A 126 -5.41 -14.64 7.50
C ARG A 126 -4.52 -14.19 6.34
N ILE A 127 -5.11 -13.95 5.18
CA ILE A 127 -4.41 -13.52 3.97
C ILE A 127 -4.94 -12.16 3.54
N LEU A 128 -4.03 -11.23 3.28
CA LEU A 128 -4.33 -9.86 2.87
C LEU A 128 -4.06 -9.68 1.38
N PHE A 129 -4.99 -9.06 0.67
CA PHE A 129 -4.81 -8.66 -0.73
C PHE A 129 -4.86 -7.14 -0.87
N GLY A 130 -3.96 -6.48 -0.14
CA GLY A 130 -3.62 -5.09 -0.40
C GLY A 130 -3.07 -4.94 -1.82
N PHE A 131 -2.97 -3.69 -2.25
CA PHE A 131 -2.42 -3.30 -3.54
C PHE A 131 -1.41 -2.16 -3.44
N ILE A 132 -1.16 -1.58 -2.26
CA ILE A 132 0.00 -0.73 -2.00
C ILE A 132 1.14 -1.58 -1.42
N THR A 133 2.30 -1.54 -2.07
CA THR A 133 3.54 -2.18 -1.59
C THR A 133 4.63 -1.13 -1.39
N GLN A 134 5.76 -1.50 -0.80
CA GLN A 134 6.89 -0.58 -0.59
C GLN A 134 7.35 0.11 -1.89
N ASN A 135 7.30 -0.59 -3.02
CA ASN A 135 7.90 -0.14 -4.28
C ASN A 135 6.90 0.03 -5.44
N SER A 136 5.65 -0.39 -5.28
CA SER A 136 4.71 -0.44 -6.40
C SER A 136 3.24 -0.44 -5.96
N ILE A 137 2.35 -0.16 -6.91
CA ILE A 137 0.91 -0.29 -6.73
C ILE A 137 0.41 -1.39 -7.66
N LEU A 138 -0.12 -2.46 -7.06
CA LEU A 138 -0.68 -3.61 -7.75
C LEU A 138 -2.11 -3.34 -8.22
N LYS A 139 -2.65 -4.26 -9.01
CA LYS A 139 -4.08 -4.24 -9.35
C LYS A 139 -4.90 -4.58 -8.10
N PRO A 140 -5.84 -3.70 -7.67
CA PRO A 140 -6.73 -4.04 -6.56
C PRO A 140 -7.59 -5.24 -6.93
N LYS A 141 -7.75 -6.19 -6.01
CA LYS A 141 -8.58 -7.37 -6.22
C LYS A 141 -10.02 -7.06 -5.86
N ALA A 142 -10.95 -7.38 -6.76
CA ALA A 142 -12.36 -7.30 -6.43
C ALA A 142 -12.75 -8.45 -5.49
N LYS A 143 -13.85 -8.28 -4.76
CA LYS A 143 -14.40 -9.31 -3.85
C LYS A 143 -14.60 -10.66 -4.55
N ASN A 144 -15.03 -10.64 -5.81
CA ASN A 144 -15.23 -11.85 -6.60
C ASN A 144 -13.92 -12.57 -6.94
N ASP A 145 -12.82 -11.85 -7.12
CA ASP A 145 -11.50 -12.45 -7.35
C ASP A 145 -11.01 -13.11 -6.06
N VAL A 146 -11.13 -12.41 -4.93
CA VAL A 146 -10.77 -12.96 -3.61
C VAL A 146 -11.62 -14.18 -3.24
N LYS A 147 -12.89 -14.22 -3.67
CA LYS A 147 -13.73 -15.40 -3.49
C LYS A 147 -13.19 -16.63 -4.22
N LYS A 148 -12.77 -16.49 -5.47
CA LYS A 148 -12.16 -17.61 -6.22
C LYS A 148 -10.90 -18.13 -5.55
N ILE A 149 -10.08 -17.22 -5.03
CA ILE A 149 -8.85 -17.57 -4.30
C ILE A 149 -9.20 -18.32 -3.00
N MET A 150 -10.21 -17.86 -2.26
CA MET A 150 -10.70 -18.55 -1.06
C MET A 150 -11.20 -19.96 -1.40
N ASP A 151 -11.96 -20.11 -2.49
CA ASP A 151 -12.46 -21.42 -2.93
C ASP A 151 -11.29 -22.37 -3.26
N GLU A 152 -10.24 -21.89 -3.93
CA GLU A 152 -9.01 -22.67 -4.22
C GLU A 152 -8.27 -23.07 -2.94
N ILE A 153 -8.05 -22.13 -2.00
CA ILE A 153 -7.39 -22.40 -0.73
C ILE A 153 -8.18 -23.40 0.11
N THR A 154 -9.51 -23.24 0.18
CA THR A 154 -10.36 -24.15 0.95
C THR A 154 -10.40 -25.55 0.36
N ALA A 155 -10.32 -25.68 -0.97
CA ALA A 155 -10.18 -26.97 -1.64
C ALA A 155 -8.85 -27.65 -1.28
N GLU A 156 -7.75 -26.90 -1.26
CA GLU A 156 -6.42 -27.43 -0.93
C GLU A 156 -6.32 -27.86 0.54
N ILE A 157 -6.92 -27.09 1.46
CA ILE A 157 -6.96 -27.48 2.88
C ILE A 157 -7.74 -28.79 3.05
N LYS A 158 -8.88 -28.93 2.37
CA LYS A 158 -9.71 -30.15 2.44
C LYS A 158 -9.04 -31.35 1.78
N SER A 159 -8.38 -31.17 0.64
CA SER A 159 -7.66 -32.25 -0.05
C SER A 159 -6.50 -32.78 0.78
N GLY A 160 -5.86 -31.92 1.59
CA GLY A 160 -4.85 -32.30 2.57
C GLY A 160 -5.40 -32.93 3.86
N GLY A 161 -6.71 -33.10 4.01
CA GLY A 161 -7.33 -33.69 5.22
C GLY A 161 -7.65 -32.68 6.34
N GLY A 162 -7.51 -31.39 6.07
CA GLY A 162 -7.90 -30.32 6.98
C GLY A 162 -9.41 -30.12 7.07
N ILE A 163 -9.92 -29.81 8.25
CA ILE A 163 -11.34 -29.58 8.51
C ILE A 163 -11.58 -28.09 8.71
N ILE A 164 -12.29 -27.46 7.78
CA ILE A 164 -12.58 -26.02 7.82
C ILE A 164 -13.82 -25.78 8.68
N SER A 165 -13.65 -25.00 9.73
CA SER A 165 -14.74 -24.58 10.63
C SER A 165 -15.34 -23.23 10.23
N GLU A 166 -14.54 -22.31 9.70
CA GLU A 166 -14.98 -21.00 9.24
C GLU A 166 -14.14 -20.57 8.04
N ALA A 167 -14.76 -19.96 7.02
CA ALA A 167 -14.08 -19.28 5.92
C ALA A 167 -14.87 -18.04 5.54
N LYS A 168 -14.24 -16.87 5.60
CA LYS A 168 -14.87 -15.59 5.29
C LYS A 168 -13.95 -14.65 4.54
N ILE A 169 -14.57 -13.82 3.70
CA ILE A 169 -13.94 -12.65 3.08
C ILE A 169 -14.27 -11.45 3.96
N PHE A 170 -13.26 -10.69 4.34
CA PHE A 170 -13.42 -9.43 5.05
C PHE A 170 -12.94 -8.26 4.19
N GLU A 171 -13.39 -7.06 4.55
CA GLU A 171 -12.95 -5.79 3.98
C GLU A 171 -12.27 -4.98 5.09
N GLU A 172 -11.15 -4.35 4.78
CA GLU A 172 -10.37 -3.55 5.73
C GLU A 172 -9.83 -2.28 5.06
N LYS A 173 -9.54 -1.27 5.88
CA LYS A 173 -8.91 -0.04 5.45
C LYS A 173 -7.59 0.16 6.20
N THR A 174 -6.52 0.45 5.47
CA THR A 174 -5.20 0.80 6.01
C THR A 174 -4.86 2.23 5.65
N GLU A 175 -4.39 3.00 6.63
CA GLU A 175 -3.83 4.32 6.39
C GLU A 175 -2.31 4.24 6.22
N TRP A 176 -1.81 4.90 5.18
CA TRP A 176 -0.39 5.02 4.87
C TRP A 176 0.06 6.47 4.98
N HIS A 177 1.21 6.68 5.63
CA HIS A 177 1.77 8.02 5.89
C HIS A 177 3.14 8.25 5.25
N VAL A 178 3.71 7.25 4.57
CA VAL A 178 5.07 7.28 4.02
C VAL A 178 5.08 6.91 2.53
N VAL A 179 3.92 6.95 1.88
CA VAL A 179 3.82 6.67 0.43
C VAL A 179 4.19 7.94 -0.34
N ASP A 180 5.15 7.82 -1.25
CA ASP A 180 5.50 8.90 -2.16
C ASP A 180 4.31 9.19 -3.11
N PRO A 181 3.79 10.43 -3.20
CA PRO A 181 2.70 10.80 -4.10
C PRO A 181 2.95 10.40 -5.56
N SER A 182 4.20 10.37 -5.99
CA SER A 182 4.58 10.02 -7.35
C SER A 182 4.30 8.56 -7.70
N LEU A 183 4.31 7.65 -6.71
CA LEU A 183 3.89 6.25 -6.90
C LEU A 183 2.41 6.19 -7.27
N ILE A 184 1.59 6.94 -6.54
CA ILE A 184 0.16 7.05 -6.79
C ILE A 184 -0.08 7.75 -8.14
N ALA A 185 0.63 8.85 -8.44
CA ALA A 185 0.47 9.60 -9.68
C ALA A 185 0.73 8.76 -10.94
N LYS A 186 1.70 7.85 -10.88
CA LYS A 186 2.07 6.93 -11.97
C LYS A 186 1.18 5.69 -12.04
N SER A 187 0.39 5.41 -11.01
CA SER A 187 -0.43 4.21 -10.95
C SER A 187 -1.65 4.32 -11.88
N PRO A 188 -1.95 3.29 -12.68
CA PRO A 188 -3.21 3.21 -13.43
C PRO A 188 -4.43 3.05 -12.52
N TYR A 189 -4.23 2.77 -11.23
CA TYR A 189 -5.29 2.53 -10.25
C TYR A 189 -5.54 3.71 -9.30
N LYS A 190 -4.97 4.88 -9.62
CA LYS A 190 -5.02 6.08 -8.76
C LYS A 190 -6.43 6.66 -8.53
N ASP A 191 -7.35 6.35 -9.44
CA ASP A 191 -8.74 6.85 -9.46
C ASP A 191 -9.76 5.73 -9.12
N THR A 192 -9.31 4.65 -8.47
CA THR A 192 -10.19 3.54 -8.08
C THR A 192 -10.91 3.82 -6.76
N GLU A 193 -12.05 3.17 -6.52
CA GLU A 193 -12.77 3.23 -5.23
C GLU A 193 -11.99 2.63 -4.05
N PHE A 194 -10.90 1.92 -4.33
CA PHE A 194 -10.05 1.28 -3.34
C PHE A 194 -8.96 2.21 -2.80
N LEU A 195 -8.79 3.39 -3.41
CA LEU A 195 -7.72 4.31 -3.10
C LEU A 195 -8.25 5.72 -2.88
N GLU A 196 -8.00 6.26 -1.69
CA GLU A 196 -8.23 7.67 -1.40
C GLU A 196 -6.90 8.31 -0.98
N TRP A 197 -6.66 9.55 -1.37
CA TRP A 197 -5.46 10.27 -0.96
C TRP A 197 -5.76 11.76 -0.81
N LYS A 198 -5.03 12.41 0.10
CA LYS A 198 -5.11 13.85 0.34
C LYS A 198 -3.87 14.38 1.01
N TRP A 199 -3.61 15.67 0.78
CA TRP A 199 -2.74 16.47 1.62
C TRP A 199 -3.52 17.02 2.80
N LYS A 200 -3.03 16.80 4.02
CA LYS A 200 -3.65 17.28 5.27
C LYS A 200 -2.73 18.29 5.97
N ILE A 201 -3.22 19.51 6.17
CA ILE A 201 -2.53 20.65 6.80
C ILE A 201 -2.83 20.73 8.30
#